data_AF-A0A3M2B0J9-F1
#
_entry.id   AF-A0A3M2B0J9-F1
#
_cell.length_a   1.000
_cell.length_b   1.000
_cell.length_c   1.000
_cell.angle_alpha   90.00
_cell.angle_beta   90.00
_cell.angle_gamma   90.00
#
_symmetry.space_group_name_H-M   'P 1'
#
loop_
_entity.id
_entity.type
_entity.pdbx_description
1 polymer ?
#
loop_
_entity_poly.entity_id
_entity_poly.type
_entity_poly.pdbx_seq_one_letter_code
_entity_poly.pdbx_strand_id
1 'polypeptide(L)'
;MLLHAFALPQVLHPTPLRADSDTAVMLNAVRDAGGLTGAWRWFVGDWLLENGFYRPISSFSIALDYTLYGEAAWGFRLTNWLLMILTALGAFFLVRAYARLAQYPSPNWLALGVAVALSLQQTGLTAWLGNRSTWWFVAVATLFIGFRHGLQIPRFAQRGKPLAQRTDLASPTEVREPSPDPSRQWALLFLAIGALFWGFDRLLETHYTRLIIWVPSRTALLGTMFSVWAVYWLLRGASERRGGWLGLGGVFYLLALGSYEQPIMLVPIVGALAFWRRREWGAWGWKAFGTVALVGILVLTLRVSLLPTEPTRYQQQQLRSSLTGPLSAYLTELIPPAGQWQYWASVGGNLEILLVDKQGWDNLVGALLYLGVLGAFWRNRALLGGALVWHALTFLPMAFLHFFEHYMYLPQLGKTLFDVVLIAWGATRIQSKLP
;
A
#
# COMPACT_ATOMS: atom_id res chain seq x y z
N MET A 1 -12.20 -2.01 13.02
CA MET A 1 -12.17 -1.78 14.48
C MET A 1 -11.79 -3.03 15.25
N LEU A 2 -12.58 -4.12 15.22
CA LEU A 2 -12.24 -5.35 15.98
C LEU A 2 -10.85 -5.92 15.67
N LEU A 3 -10.40 -5.91 14.41
CA LEU A 3 -9.04 -6.36 14.05
C LEU A 3 -7.93 -5.59 14.79
N HIS A 4 -8.12 -4.30 15.05
CA HIS A 4 -7.12 -3.50 15.75
C HIS A 4 -7.01 -3.84 17.24
N ALA A 5 -7.98 -4.53 17.83
CA ALA A 5 -7.89 -5.00 19.20
C ALA A 5 -6.75 -6.02 19.39
N PHE A 6 -6.38 -6.76 18.33
CA PHE A 6 -5.21 -7.66 18.35
C PHE A 6 -3.89 -6.93 18.56
N ALA A 7 -3.85 -5.61 18.34
CA ALA A 7 -2.65 -4.79 18.55
C ALA A 7 -2.59 -4.11 19.94
N LEU A 8 -3.56 -4.36 20.83
CA LEU A 8 -3.57 -3.80 22.19
C LEU A 8 -2.36 -4.24 23.05
N PRO A 9 -1.85 -5.49 22.96
CA PRO A 9 -0.64 -5.87 23.70
C PRO A 9 0.56 -4.97 23.39
N GLN A 10 0.68 -4.47 22.16
CA GLN A 10 1.75 -3.55 21.74
C GLN A 10 1.57 -2.15 22.34
N VAL A 11 0.32 -1.70 22.53
CA VAL A 11 0.02 -0.44 23.23
C VAL A 11 0.45 -0.52 24.70
N LEU A 12 0.12 -1.64 25.36
CA LEU A 12 0.39 -1.88 26.78
C LEU A 12 1.78 -2.47 27.06
N HIS A 13 2.68 -2.48 26.08
CA HIS A 13 4.01 -3.09 26.22
C HIS A 13 4.79 -2.48 27.41
N PRO A 14 5.46 -3.25 28.27
CA PRO A 14 6.03 -2.70 29.50
C PRO A 14 7.34 -1.92 29.31
N THR A 15 7.92 -1.88 28.10
CA THR A 15 9.19 -1.18 27.86
C THR A 15 9.08 0.32 28.15
N PRO A 16 9.97 0.90 28.96
CA PRO A 16 10.02 2.34 29.20
C PRO A 16 10.30 3.13 27.93
N LEU A 17 9.74 4.34 27.80
CA LEU A 17 10.00 5.22 26.63
C LEU A 17 11.49 5.52 26.46
N ARG A 18 12.18 5.79 27.57
CA ARG A 18 13.61 6.15 27.57
C ARG A 18 14.55 5.00 27.24
N ALA A 19 14.06 3.79 27.03
CA ALA A 19 14.88 2.68 26.55
C ALA A 19 15.33 2.87 25.09
N ASP A 20 14.59 3.68 24.32
CA ASP A 20 14.95 4.11 22.97
C ASP A 20 15.65 5.47 23.04
N SER A 21 16.86 5.56 22.48
CA SER A 21 17.70 6.77 22.58
C SER A 21 17.06 7.98 21.93
N ASP A 22 16.45 7.82 20.76
CA ASP A 22 15.80 8.91 20.03
C ASP A 22 14.60 9.43 20.81
N THR A 23 13.77 8.52 21.33
CA THR A 23 12.63 8.87 22.18
C THR A 23 13.10 9.62 23.44
N ALA A 24 14.19 9.19 24.09
CA ALA A 24 14.73 9.87 25.26
C ALA A 24 15.16 11.31 24.94
N VAL A 25 15.84 11.53 23.81
CA VAL A 25 16.24 12.87 23.34
C VAL A 25 15.00 13.73 23.05
N MET A 26 14.01 13.18 22.35
CA MET A 26 12.76 13.88 22.04
C MET A 26 12.01 14.31 23.32
N LEU A 27 11.92 13.43 24.32
CA LEU A 27 11.26 13.75 25.60
C LEU A 27 12.01 14.82 26.38
N ASN A 28 13.35 14.79 26.38
CA ASN A 28 14.15 15.87 26.97
C ASN A 28 13.87 17.20 26.25
N ALA A 29 13.87 17.22 24.92
CA ALA A 29 13.59 18.43 24.15
C ALA A 29 12.18 19.00 24.43
N VAL A 30 11.16 18.15 24.60
CA VAL A 30 9.82 18.59 25.01
C VAL A 30 9.84 19.18 26.42
N ARG A 31 10.46 18.49 27.38
CA ARG A 31 10.53 18.94 28.77
C ARG A 31 11.27 20.27 28.88
N ASP A 32 12.40 20.40 28.21
CA ASP A 32 13.26 21.59 28.25
C ASP A 32 12.59 22.79 27.55
N ALA A 33 11.66 22.54 26.63
CA ALA A 33 10.79 23.56 26.05
C ALA A 33 9.62 23.99 26.97
N GLY A 34 9.38 23.31 28.10
CA GLY A 34 8.22 23.56 28.96
C GLY A 34 6.96 22.80 28.56
N GLY A 35 7.07 21.72 27.78
CA GLY A 35 5.94 20.91 27.33
C GLY A 35 5.17 21.55 26.19
N LEU A 36 3.83 21.47 26.22
CA LEU A 36 2.98 22.00 25.16
C LEU A 36 3.07 23.52 24.98
N THR A 37 3.32 24.28 26.06
CA THR A 37 3.40 25.75 26.01
C THR A 37 4.58 26.24 25.16
N GLY A 38 5.69 25.50 25.14
CA GLY A 38 6.85 25.79 24.29
C GLY A 38 6.80 25.16 22.90
N ALA A 39 5.73 24.44 22.54
CA ALA A 39 5.68 23.68 21.30
C ALA A 39 5.74 24.54 20.03
N TRP A 40 5.43 25.84 20.15
CA TRP A 40 5.53 26.80 19.06
C TRP A 40 6.95 26.92 18.49
N ARG A 41 7.99 26.62 19.28
CA ARG A 41 9.39 26.70 18.82
C ARG A 41 9.66 25.84 17.57
N TRP A 42 8.99 24.70 17.44
CA TRP A 42 9.21 23.78 16.32
C TRP A 42 8.47 24.20 15.04
N PHE A 43 7.56 25.18 15.11
CA PHE A 43 6.96 25.82 13.93
C PHE A 43 7.88 26.86 13.28
N VAL A 44 8.92 27.30 14.00
CA VAL A 44 9.88 28.31 13.54
C VAL A 44 11.32 27.77 13.52
N GLY A 45 11.50 26.46 13.66
CA GLY A 45 12.81 25.85 13.79
C GLY A 45 12.81 24.37 13.44
N ASP A 46 13.89 23.69 13.82
CA ASP A 46 14.09 22.26 13.58
C ASP A 46 13.12 21.44 14.44
N TRP A 47 12.89 20.19 14.10
CA TRP A 47 12.08 19.29 14.94
C TRP A 47 12.85 18.80 16.17
N LEU A 48 12.20 17.98 17.00
CA LEU A 48 12.70 17.51 18.30
C LEU A 48 14.12 16.92 18.33
N LEU A 49 14.63 16.35 17.23
CA LEU A 49 15.98 15.77 17.18
C LEU A 49 17.06 16.70 16.60
N GLU A 50 16.71 17.93 16.21
CA GLU A 50 17.67 18.95 15.72
C GLU A 50 18.61 18.42 14.61
N ASN A 51 18.06 17.65 13.68
CA ASN A 51 18.81 16.95 12.64
C ASN A 51 18.49 17.45 11.21
N GLY A 52 17.91 18.65 11.10
CA GLY A 52 17.67 19.36 9.84
C GLY A 52 16.34 19.01 9.17
N PHE A 53 15.34 18.55 9.92
CA PHE A 53 14.01 18.22 9.40
C PHE A 53 12.93 19.16 9.94
N TYR A 54 12.08 19.67 9.05
CA TYR A 54 10.97 20.54 9.43
C TYR A 54 9.71 19.70 9.69
N ARG A 55 9.46 19.35 10.97
CA ARG A 55 8.33 18.49 11.39
C ARG A 55 7.54 19.07 12.58
N PRO A 56 6.96 20.28 12.44
CA PRO A 56 6.24 20.93 13.53
C PRO A 56 5.05 20.14 14.05
N ILE A 57 4.28 19.48 13.18
CA ILE A 57 3.05 18.78 13.55
C ILE A 57 3.36 17.51 14.36
N SER A 58 4.41 16.78 13.97
CA SER A 58 4.89 15.64 14.74
C SER A 58 5.39 16.06 16.11
N SER A 59 6.18 17.14 16.16
CA SER A 59 6.71 17.67 17.42
C SER A 59 5.59 18.14 18.36
N PHE A 60 4.60 18.86 17.83
CA PHE A 60 3.41 19.27 18.56
C PHE A 60 2.62 18.07 19.08
N SER A 61 2.39 17.04 18.26
CA SER A 61 1.68 15.83 18.68
C SER A 61 2.39 15.10 19.83
N ILE A 62 3.72 15.05 19.82
CA ILE A 62 4.51 14.42 20.88
C ILE A 62 4.50 15.26 22.15
N ALA A 63 4.58 16.59 22.05
CA ALA A 63 4.44 17.47 23.20
C ALA A 63 3.05 17.42 23.83
N LEU A 64 2.01 17.24 23.01
CA LEU A 64 0.65 16.99 23.48
C LEU A 64 0.56 15.67 24.25
N ASP A 65 1.07 14.56 23.69
CA ASP A 65 1.10 13.27 24.37
C ASP A 65 1.87 13.37 25.71
N TYR A 66 3.03 14.06 25.72
CA TYR A 66 3.80 14.28 26.95
C TYR A 66 3.02 15.08 28.00
N THR A 67 2.26 16.08 27.59
CA THR A 67 1.46 16.89 28.51
C THR A 67 0.28 16.12 29.09
N LEU A 68 -0.32 15.22 28.30
CA LEU A 68 -1.46 14.40 28.72
C LEU A 68 -1.05 13.19 29.56
N TYR A 69 0.08 12.56 29.22
CA TYR A 69 0.46 11.25 29.75
C TYR A 69 1.80 11.25 30.50
N GLY A 70 2.52 12.37 30.54
CA GLY A 70 3.89 12.43 31.06
C GLY A 70 4.81 11.51 30.26
N GLU A 71 5.56 10.66 30.97
CA GLU A 71 6.40 9.62 30.36
C GLU A 71 5.73 8.23 30.34
N ALA A 72 4.40 8.17 30.52
CA ALA A 72 3.68 6.92 30.45
C ALA A 72 3.66 6.38 29.00
N ALA A 73 4.42 5.30 28.77
CA ALA A 73 4.65 4.77 27.43
C ALA A 73 3.38 4.40 26.66
N TRP A 74 2.36 3.88 27.38
CA TRP A 74 1.10 3.47 26.76
C TRP A 74 0.37 4.63 26.08
N GLY A 75 0.50 5.87 26.55
CA GLY A 75 -0.18 7.05 26.00
C GLY A 75 0.30 7.37 24.58
N PHE A 76 1.61 7.43 24.37
CA PHE A 76 2.21 7.63 23.04
C PHE A 76 1.84 6.50 22.07
N ARG A 77 1.89 5.26 22.55
CA ARG A 77 1.54 4.09 21.73
C ARG A 77 0.06 4.03 21.41
N LEU A 78 -0.81 4.47 22.32
CA LEU A 78 -2.25 4.61 22.09
C LEU A 78 -2.50 5.58 20.94
N THR A 79 -1.87 6.77 20.97
CA THR A 79 -2.00 7.73 19.88
C THR A 79 -1.47 7.13 18.57
N ASN A 80 -0.34 6.38 18.57
CA ASN A 80 0.17 5.70 17.36
C ASN A 80 -0.86 4.69 16.79
N TRP A 81 -1.43 3.87 17.67
CA TRP A 81 -2.46 2.89 17.31
C TRP A 81 -3.73 3.55 16.75
N LEU A 82 -4.19 4.64 17.36
CA LEU A 82 -5.34 5.42 16.87
C LEU A 82 -5.06 6.01 15.46
N LEU A 83 -3.85 6.50 15.21
CA LEU A 83 -3.47 6.97 13.87
C LEU A 83 -3.53 5.85 12.84
N MET A 84 -3.10 4.63 13.17
CA MET A 84 -3.21 3.48 12.26
C MET A 84 -4.66 3.14 11.92
N ILE A 85 -5.55 3.18 12.92
CA ILE A 85 -7.00 3.02 12.72
C ILE A 85 -7.54 4.08 11.77
N LEU A 86 -7.19 5.35 12.01
CA LEU A 86 -7.64 6.47 11.17
C LEU A 86 -7.09 6.38 9.74
N THR A 87 -5.87 5.87 9.56
CA THR A 87 -5.30 5.58 8.24
C THR A 87 -6.09 4.47 7.53
N ALA A 88 -6.43 3.38 8.20
CA ALA A 88 -7.21 2.29 7.60
C ALA A 88 -8.63 2.73 7.22
N LEU A 89 -9.27 3.56 8.05
CA LEU A 89 -10.55 4.20 7.71
C LEU A 89 -10.41 5.15 6.51
N GLY A 90 -9.38 6.01 6.51
CA GLY A 90 -9.09 6.89 5.39
C GLY A 90 -8.85 6.10 4.09
N ALA A 91 -8.13 4.99 4.17
CA ALA A 91 -7.86 4.09 3.06
C ALA A 91 -9.15 3.52 2.46
N PHE A 92 -10.11 3.10 3.31
CA PHE A 92 -11.44 2.69 2.84
C PHE A 92 -12.11 3.79 2.00
N PHE A 93 -12.16 5.03 2.50
CA PHE A 93 -12.82 6.12 1.80
C PHE A 93 -12.08 6.53 0.52
N LEU A 94 -10.76 6.64 0.58
CA LEU A 94 -9.91 6.98 -0.56
C LEU A 94 -10.00 5.92 -1.66
N VAL A 95 -9.79 4.64 -1.32
CA VAL A 95 -9.86 3.54 -2.30
C VAL A 95 -11.25 3.44 -2.90
N ARG A 96 -12.32 3.61 -2.11
CA ARG A 96 -13.69 3.61 -2.63
C ARG A 96 -13.91 4.74 -3.64
N ALA A 97 -13.43 5.94 -3.34
CA ALA A 97 -13.53 7.08 -4.26
C ALA A 97 -12.72 6.83 -5.54
N TYR A 98 -11.48 6.38 -5.39
CA TYR A 98 -10.58 6.08 -6.50
C TYR A 98 -11.09 4.93 -7.39
N ALA A 99 -11.58 3.85 -6.81
CA ALA A 99 -12.14 2.71 -7.52
C ALA A 99 -13.38 3.09 -8.34
N ARG A 100 -14.22 4.02 -7.85
CA ARG A 100 -15.34 4.58 -8.63
C ARG A 100 -14.84 5.38 -9.83
N LEU A 101 -13.80 6.21 -9.64
CA LEU A 101 -13.19 6.95 -10.74
C LEU A 101 -12.59 6.02 -11.80
N ALA A 102 -11.97 4.92 -11.37
CA ALA A 102 -11.44 3.86 -12.23
C ALA A 102 -12.53 2.90 -12.78
N GLN A 103 -13.81 3.15 -12.50
CA GLN A 103 -14.96 2.34 -12.95
C GLN A 103 -14.86 0.87 -12.55
N TYR A 104 -14.29 0.57 -11.39
CA TYR A 104 -14.21 -0.80 -10.89
C TYR A 104 -15.61 -1.31 -10.47
N PRO A 105 -16.02 -2.55 -10.82
CA PRO A 105 -17.40 -3.00 -10.63
C PRO A 105 -17.88 -3.05 -9.17
N SER A 106 -16.97 -3.32 -8.23
CA SER A 106 -17.30 -3.51 -6.81
C SER A 106 -16.42 -2.63 -5.91
N PRO A 107 -16.58 -1.30 -5.96
CA PRO A 107 -15.66 -0.37 -5.30
C PRO A 107 -15.74 -0.47 -3.77
N ASN A 108 -16.90 -0.81 -3.21
CA ASN A 108 -17.07 -0.96 -1.76
C ASN A 108 -16.33 -2.19 -1.23
N TRP A 109 -16.44 -3.33 -1.91
CA TRP A 109 -15.75 -4.57 -1.53
C TRP A 109 -14.24 -4.45 -1.67
N LEU A 110 -13.78 -3.81 -2.74
CA LEU A 110 -12.36 -3.53 -2.92
C LEU A 110 -11.82 -2.64 -1.78
N ALA A 111 -12.51 -1.54 -1.49
CA ALA A 111 -12.13 -0.64 -0.40
C ALA A 111 -12.11 -1.33 0.96
N LEU A 112 -13.10 -2.18 1.24
CA LEU A 112 -13.13 -2.99 2.45
C LEU A 112 -11.95 -3.96 2.51
N GLY A 113 -11.66 -4.66 1.41
CA GLY A 113 -10.53 -5.57 1.29
C GLY A 113 -9.19 -4.87 1.58
N VAL A 114 -8.97 -3.67 1.02
CA VAL A 114 -7.76 -2.89 1.30
C VAL A 114 -7.68 -2.43 2.75
N ALA A 115 -8.78 -1.93 3.33
CA ALA A 115 -8.78 -1.51 4.73
C ALA A 115 -8.54 -2.68 5.69
N VAL A 116 -9.10 -3.85 5.40
CA VAL A 116 -8.87 -5.08 6.18
C VAL A 116 -7.42 -5.54 6.02
N ALA A 117 -6.91 -5.65 4.80
CA ALA A 117 -5.52 -6.05 4.53
C ALA A 117 -4.53 -5.12 5.25
N LEU A 118 -4.73 -3.81 5.14
CA LEU A 118 -3.89 -2.83 5.84
C LEU A 118 -4.00 -2.99 7.36
N SER A 119 -5.20 -3.23 7.91
CA SER A 119 -5.38 -3.51 9.35
C SER A 119 -4.65 -4.78 9.80
N LEU A 120 -4.63 -5.83 8.98
CA LEU A 120 -3.89 -7.07 9.27
C LEU A 120 -2.38 -6.82 9.31
N GLN A 121 -1.86 -6.00 8.38
CA GLN A 121 -0.45 -5.61 8.35
C GLN A 121 -0.08 -4.74 9.56
N GLN A 122 -0.95 -3.78 9.90
CA GLN A 122 -0.80 -2.88 11.05
C GLN A 122 -0.79 -3.63 12.40
N THR A 123 -1.55 -4.72 12.50
CA THR A 123 -1.67 -5.53 13.72
C THR A 123 -0.64 -6.65 13.82
N GLY A 124 0.12 -6.91 12.75
CA GLY A 124 1.08 -8.01 12.67
C GLY A 124 0.45 -9.38 12.43
N LEU A 125 -0.85 -9.45 12.19
CA LEU A 125 -1.54 -10.70 11.86
C LEU A 125 -1.03 -11.30 10.54
N THR A 126 -0.55 -10.47 9.61
CA THR A 126 0.12 -10.94 8.40
C THR A 126 1.42 -11.70 8.70
N ALA A 127 2.22 -11.28 9.70
CA ALA A 127 3.43 -12.01 10.08
C ALA A 127 3.11 -13.41 10.63
N TRP A 128 2.03 -13.53 11.41
CA TRP A 128 1.56 -14.84 11.88
C TRP A 128 1.12 -15.74 10.72
N LEU A 129 0.44 -15.16 9.73
CA LEU A 129 0.00 -15.86 8.52
C LEU A 129 1.16 -16.15 7.54
N GLY A 130 2.17 -15.29 7.47
CA GLY A 130 3.31 -15.38 6.54
C GLY A 130 4.25 -16.55 6.82
N ASN A 131 4.18 -17.12 8.03
CA ASN A 131 4.85 -18.41 8.33
C ASN A 131 4.22 -19.61 7.60
N ARG A 132 3.11 -19.40 6.89
CA ARG A 132 2.45 -20.41 6.04
C ARG A 132 2.79 -20.15 4.58
N SER A 133 2.90 -21.22 3.80
CA SER A 133 3.14 -21.10 2.36
C SER A 133 2.03 -20.30 1.68
N THR A 134 2.40 -19.37 0.80
CA THR A 134 1.49 -18.62 -0.09
C THR A 134 0.52 -19.55 -0.83
N TRP A 135 1.00 -20.75 -1.23
CA TRP A 135 0.18 -21.76 -1.89
C TRP A 135 -1.02 -22.24 -1.06
N TRP A 136 -0.91 -22.21 0.27
CA TRP A 136 -2.03 -22.57 1.15
C TRP A 136 -3.19 -21.56 0.97
N PHE A 137 -2.88 -20.26 0.89
CA PHE A 137 -3.88 -19.22 0.66
C PHE A 137 -4.48 -19.28 -0.74
N VAL A 138 -3.65 -19.56 -1.76
CA VAL A 138 -4.12 -19.80 -3.13
C VAL A 138 -5.09 -20.98 -3.15
N ALA A 139 -4.72 -22.11 -2.54
CA ALA A 139 -5.56 -23.30 -2.48
C ALA A 139 -6.88 -23.05 -1.75
N VAL A 140 -6.85 -22.40 -0.58
CA VAL A 140 -8.07 -22.04 0.18
C VAL A 140 -8.97 -21.12 -0.65
N ALA A 141 -8.41 -20.11 -1.31
CA ALA A 141 -9.19 -19.21 -2.17
C ALA A 141 -9.85 -19.98 -3.33
N THR A 142 -9.10 -20.83 -4.04
CA THR A 142 -9.62 -21.65 -5.13
C THR A 142 -10.70 -22.63 -4.64
N LEU A 143 -10.49 -23.30 -3.51
CA LEU A 143 -11.46 -24.23 -2.93
C LEU A 143 -12.74 -23.54 -2.46
N PHE A 144 -12.62 -22.38 -1.80
CA PHE A 144 -13.77 -21.61 -1.34
C PHE A 144 -14.64 -21.12 -2.51
N ILE A 145 -14.00 -20.63 -3.58
CA ILE A 145 -14.69 -20.24 -4.82
C ILE A 145 -15.34 -21.48 -5.46
N GLY A 146 -14.61 -22.59 -5.52
CA GLY A 146 -15.10 -23.88 -5.99
C GLY A 146 -16.35 -24.38 -5.25
N PHE A 147 -16.31 -24.35 -3.92
CA PHE A 147 -17.41 -24.81 -3.07
C PHE A 147 -18.66 -23.94 -3.22
N ARG A 148 -18.49 -22.60 -3.22
CA ARG A 148 -19.61 -21.65 -3.35
C ARG A 148 -20.35 -21.79 -4.69
N HIS A 149 -19.62 -22.15 -5.75
CA HIS A 149 -20.19 -22.35 -7.07
C HIS A 149 -20.61 -23.80 -7.34
N GLY A 150 -20.60 -24.64 -6.30
CA GLY A 150 -21.06 -26.01 -6.38
C GLY A 150 -20.24 -26.80 -7.38
N LEU A 151 -18.91 -26.85 -7.18
CA LEU A 151 -17.94 -27.70 -7.90
C LEU A 151 -18.64 -28.99 -8.33
N GLN A 152 -19.18 -28.98 -9.55
CA GLN A 152 -19.61 -30.19 -10.21
C GLN A 152 -18.30 -30.82 -10.62
N ILE A 153 -17.70 -31.60 -9.72
CA ILE A 153 -16.58 -32.46 -10.06
C ILE A 153 -17.07 -33.21 -11.29
N PRO A 154 -16.49 -32.98 -12.47
CA PRO A 154 -16.95 -33.64 -13.68
C PRO A 154 -16.89 -35.13 -13.36
N ARG A 155 -18.06 -35.76 -13.28
CA ARG A 155 -18.16 -37.20 -13.07
C ARG A 155 -17.53 -37.84 -14.31
N PHE A 156 -16.22 -38.03 -14.28
CA PHE A 156 -15.43 -38.67 -15.35
C PHE A 156 -15.84 -40.14 -15.56
N ALA A 157 -16.82 -40.64 -14.80
CA ALA A 157 -17.32 -42.00 -14.85
C ALA A 157 -18.86 -42.05 -14.83
N GLN A 158 -19.53 -41.53 -15.86
CA GLN A 158 -20.79 -42.12 -16.33
C GLN A 158 -20.77 -42.23 -17.87
N ARG A 159 -19.70 -42.85 -18.38
CA ARG A 159 -19.64 -43.40 -19.73
C ARG A 159 -20.52 -44.65 -19.75
N GLY A 160 -21.83 -44.46 -19.80
CA GLY A 160 -22.78 -45.58 -19.77
C GLY A 160 -24.21 -45.14 -19.64
N LYS A 161 -24.77 -44.47 -20.66
CA LYS A 161 -26.19 -44.64 -20.99
C LYS A 161 -26.39 -44.71 -22.51
N PRO A 162 -27.36 -45.53 -22.94
CA PRO A 162 -27.41 -46.14 -24.26
C PRO A 162 -27.96 -45.16 -25.29
N LEU A 163 -27.67 -45.41 -26.57
CA LEU A 163 -28.36 -44.80 -27.69
C LEU A 163 -29.87 -45.01 -27.55
N ALA A 164 -30.60 -43.99 -27.10
CA ALA A 164 -32.03 -43.89 -27.33
C ALA A 164 -32.24 -43.00 -28.55
N GLN A 165 -32.68 -43.64 -29.65
CA GLN A 165 -33.21 -42.98 -30.82
C GLN A 165 -34.27 -41.97 -30.40
N ARG A 166 -34.05 -40.70 -30.73
CA ARG A 166 -35.10 -39.69 -30.72
C ARG A 166 -35.14 -39.03 -32.09
N THR A 167 -35.93 -39.64 -32.97
CA THR A 167 -36.61 -38.97 -34.06
C THR A 167 -37.55 -37.93 -33.44
N ASP A 168 -37.32 -36.64 -33.73
CA ASP A 168 -38.29 -35.82 -34.48
C ASP A 168 -38.09 -34.31 -34.32
N LEU A 169 -38.29 -33.68 -35.49
CA LEU A 169 -38.80 -32.33 -35.78
C LEU A 169 -37.93 -31.10 -35.47
N ALA A 170 -37.50 -30.51 -36.58
CA ALA A 170 -36.69 -29.31 -36.72
C ALA A 170 -37.31 -28.06 -36.08
N SER A 171 -36.61 -27.51 -35.09
CA SER A 171 -36.77 -26.14 -34.60
C SER A 171 -35.65 -25.24 -35.15
N PRO A 172 -35.86 -23.91 -35.25
CA PRO A 172 -35.01 -23.02 -36.03
C PRO A 172 -33.63 -22.86 -35.39
N THR A 173 -32.59 -23.11 -36.19
CA THR A 173 -31.18 -22.71 -36.06
C THR A 173 -30.84 -21.90 -34.80
N GLU A 174 -30.67 -22.57 -33.66
CA GLU A 174 -29.84 -22.04 -32.58
C GLU A 174 -28.41 -21.94 -33.13
N VAL A 175 -27.94 -20.71 -33.32
CA VAL A 175 -26.53 -20.43 -33.60
C VAL A 175 -25.76 -20.88 -32.37
N ARG A 176 -25.30 -22.13 -32.41
CA ARG A 176 -24.51 -22.76 -31.35
C ARG A 176 -23.22 -21.96 -31.24
N GLU A 177 -23.14 -21.10 -30.22
CA GLU A 177 -21.92 -20.34 -29.96
C GLU A 177 -20.75 -21.35 -29.87
N PRO A 178 -19.64 -21.12 -30.62
CA PRO A 178 -18.53 -22.04 -30.63
C PRO A 178 -18.02 -22.21 -29.20
N SER A 179 -17.95 -23.47 -28.75
CA SER A 179 -17.48 -23.80 -27.41
C SER A 179 -16.10 -23.19 -27.19
N PRO A 180 -15.86 -22.46 -26.07
CA PRO A 180 -14.61 -21.77 -25.86
C PRO A 180 -13.42 -22.73 -25.89
N ASP A 181 -12.44 -22.42 -26.75
CA ASP A 181 -11.17 -23.16 -26.92
C ASP A 181 -10.54 -23.53 -25.55
N PRO A 182 -10.36 -24.83 -25.25
CA PRO A 182 -9.80 -25.31 -23.98
C PRO A 182 -8.44 -24.71 -23.65
N SER A 183 -7.59 -24.47 -24.65
CA SER A 183 -6.24 -23.92 -24.44
C SER A 183 -6.28 -22.51 -23.83
N ARG A 184 -7.21 -21.68 -24.30
CA ARG A 184 -7.44 -20.32 -23.77
C ARG A 184 -7.97 -20.35 -22.35
N GLN A 185 -8.75 -21.37 -21.97
CA GLN A 185 -9.26 -21.51 -20.61
C GLN A 185 -8.13 -21.83 -19.63
N TRP A 186 -7.26 -22.79 -19.96
CA TRP A 186 -6.10 -23.13 -19.15
C TRP A 186 -5.13 -21.96 -18.99
N ALA A 187 -4.87 -21.21 -20.07
CA ALA A 187 -4.04 -20.00 -20.00
C ALA A 187 -4.64 -18.96 -19.04
N LEU A 188 -5.94 -18.69 -19.11
CA LEU A 188 -6.59 -17.75 -18.19
C LEU A 188 -6.57 -18.23 -16.74
N LEU A 189 -6.73 -19.52 -16.49
CA LEU A 189 -6.62 -20.10 -15.16
C LEU A 189 -5.21 -19.96 -14.60
N PHE A 190 -4.19 -20.24 -15.41
CA PHE A 190 -2.80 -20.05 -15.04
C PHE A 190 -2.51 -18.59 -14.64
N LEU A 191 -2.96 -17.63 -15.45
CA LEU A 191 -2.83 -16.20 -15.13
C LEU A 191 -3.57 -15.85 -13.83
N ALA A 192 -4.76 -16.39 -13.60
CA ALA A 192 -5.54 -16.15 -12.38
C ALA A 192 -4.82 -16.66 -11.13
N ILE A 193 -4.25 -17.87 -11.19
CA ILE A 193 -3.45 -18.46 -10.11
C ILE A 193 -2.20 -17.61 -9.86
N GLY A 194 -1.51 -17.18 -10.92
CA GLY A 194 -0.34 -16.32 -10.79
C GLY A 194 -0.64 -14.97 -10.11
N ALA A 195 -1.79 -14.36 -10.43
CA ALA A 195 -2.23 -13.14 -9.77
C ALA A 195 -2.59 -13.38 -8.29
N LEU A 196 -3.27 -14.49 -7.95
CA LEU A 196 -3.55 -14.85 -6.56
C LEU A 196 -2.26 -15.07 -5.77
N PHE A 197 -1.32 -15.83 -6.34
CA PHE A 197 -0.04 -16.13 -5.71
C PHE A 197 0.69 -14.82 -5.34
N TRP A 198 1.00 -13.98 -6.33
CA TRP A 198 1.72 -12.73 -6.09
C TRP A 198 0.96 -11.74 -5.20
N GLY A 199 -0.37 -11.71 -5.29
CA GLY A 199 -1.20 -10.88 -4.42
C GLY A 199 -1.12 -11.31 -2.96
N PHE A 200 -1.17 -12.61 -2.66
CA PHE A 200 -1.02 -13.09 -1.28
C PHE A 200 0.43 -12.99 -0.78
N ASP A 201 1.40 -13.36 -1.61
CA ASP A 201 2.83 -13.36 -1.28
C ASP A 201 3.28 -12.00 -0.74
N ARG A 202 3.09 -10.95 -1.55
CA ARG A 202 3.46 -9.57 -1.19
C ARG A 202 2.68 -9.03 0.01
N LEU A 203 1.41 -9.41 0.13
CA LEU A 203 0.52 -8.91 1.18
C LEU A 203 0.93 -9.47 2.55
N LEU A 204 1.33 -10.75 2.60
CA LEU A 204 1.64 -11.48 3.84
C LEU A 204 3.05 -11.19 4.38
N GLU A 205 4.01 -10.84 3.52
CA GLU A 205 5.38 -10.50 3.93
C GLU A 205 5.47 -9.23 4.79
N THR A 206 4.49 -8.34 4.69
CA THR A 206 4.57 -7.00 5.28
C THR A 206 3.84 -6.91 6.62
N HIS A 207 4.45 -6.31 7.64
CA HIS A 207 3.81 -5.98 8.92
C HIS A 207 4.37 -4.69 9.53
N TYR A 208 3.58 -4.02 10.38
CA TYR A 208 3.89 -2.67 10.91
C TYR A 208 3.77 -2.55 12.45
N THR A 209 3.93 -3.65 13.19
CA THR A 209 3.74 -3.66 14.65
C THR A 209 4.70 -2.73 15.39
N ARG A 210 5.90 -2.53 14.85
CA ARG A 210 6.90 -1.64 15.47
C ARG A 210 6.44 -0.19 15.46
N LEU A 211 5.62 0.22 14.49
CA LEU A 211 5.10 1.59 14.42
C LEU A 211 4.25 1.95 15.64
N ILE A 212 3.63 0.97 16.32
CA ILE A 212 2.89 1.24 17.55
C ILE A 212 3.86 1.56 18.68
N ILE A 213 4.89 0.74 18.84
CA ILE A 213 5.80 0.74 20.00
C ILE A 213 6.82 1.87 19.93
N TRP A 214 7.31 2.17 18.72
CA TRP A 214 8.40 3.12 18.48
C TRP A 214 7.86 4.54 18.28
N VAL A 215 8.01 5.42 19.28
CA VAL A 215 7.43 6.77 19.28
C VAL A 215 7.85 7.64 18.08
N PRO A 216 9.11 7.62 17.59
CA PRO A 216 9.52 8.40 16.41
C PRO A 216 8.74 8.05 15.13
N SER A 217 8.11 6.87 15.06
CA SER A 217 7.22 6.49 13.96
C SER A 217 6.04 7.46 13.78
N ARG A 218 5.71 8.24 14.81
CA ARG A 218 4.68 9.28 14.81
C ARG A 218 4.73 10.14 13.56
N THR A 219 5.93 10.46 13.09
CA THR A 219 6.18 11.24 11.87
C THR A 219 5.53 10.60 10.65
N ALA A 220 5.88 9.35 10.33
CA ALA A 220 5.29 8.60 9.23
C ALA A 220 3.80 8.29 9.44
N LEU A 221 3.36 8.00 10.67
CA LEU A 221 1.96 7.72 10.98
C LEU A 221 1.06 8.92 10.69
N LEU A 222 1.42 10.11 11.21
CA LEU A 222 0.70 11.36 10.94
C LEU A 222 0.79 11.74 9.46
N GLY A 223 2.00 11.72 8.89
CA GLY A 223 2.23 12.03 7.48
C GLY A 223 1.37 11.18 6.55
N THR A 224 1.28 9.87 6.84
CA THR A 224 0.45 8.93 6.06
C THR A 224 -1.03 9.18 6.29
N MET A 225 -1.48 9.25 7.55
CA MET A 225 -2.89 9.45 7.89
C MET A 225 -3.43 10.72 7.21
N PHE A 226 -2.72 11.83 7.36
CA PHE A 226 -3.11 13.10 6.75
C PHE A 226 -3.01 13.07 5.22
N SER A 227 -2.02 12.39 4.62
CA SER A 227 -1.92 12.24 3.17
C SER A 227 -3.11 11.49 2.58
N VAL A 228 -3.53 10.41 3.22
CA VAL A 228 -4.68 9.59 2.77
C VAL A 228 -5.96 10.42 2.80
N TRP A 229 -6.21 11.14 3.89
CA TRP A 229 -7.37 12.01 4.00
C TRP A 229 -7.30 13.23 3.07
N ALA A 230 -6.11 13.82 2.87
CA ALA A 230 -5.89 14.91 1.93
C ALA A 230 -6.33 14.51 0.52
N VAL A 231 -5.84 13.38 0.01
CA VAL A 231 -6.20 12.91 -1.34
C VAL A 231 -7.68 12.56 -1.43
N TYR A 232 -8.27 11.96 -0.39
CA TYR A 232 -9.73 11.72 -0.37
C TYR A 232 -10.53 13.03 -0.54
N TRP A 233 -10.21 14.07 0.22
CA TRP A 233 -10.90 15.36 0.14
C TRP A 233 -10.64 16.08 -1.19
N LEU A 234 -9.41 16.01 -1.73
CA LEU A 234 -9.08 16.56 -3.04
C LEU A 234 -9.87 15.86 -4.16
N LEU A 235 -9.95 14.52 -4.13
CA LEU A 235 -10.76 13.74 -5.07
C LEU A 235 -12.23 14.16 -5.01
N ARG A 236 -12.76 14.32 -3.81
CA ARG A 236 -14.13 14.74 -3.57
C ARG A 236 -14.38 16.17 -4.07
N GLY A 237 -13.47 17.10 -3.78
CA GLY A 237 -13.57 18.49 -4.24
C GLY A 237 -13.48 18.63 -5.76
N ALA A 238 -12.61 17.86 -6.41
CA ALA A 238 -12.49 17.85 -7.86
C ALA A 238 -13.73 17.24 -8.53
N SER A 239 -14.25 16.13 -7.99
CA SER A 239 -15.39 15.41 -8.56
C SER A 239 -16.73 16.12 -8.30
N GLU A 240 -16.95 16.62 -7.09
CA GLU A 240 -18.18 17.35 -6.71
C GLU A 240 -18.14 18.83 -7.09
N ARG A 241 -17.00 19.33 -7.60
CA ARG A 241 -16.80 20.74 -7.98
C ARG A 241 -17.05 21.71 -6.80
N ARG A 242 -16.52 21.36 -5.63
CA ARG A 242 -16.72 22.12 -4.37
C ARG A 242 -15.39 22.57 -3.79
N GLY A 243 -15.21 23.89 -3.68
CA GLY A 243 -14.00 24.52 -3.16
C GLY A 243 -13.70 24.17 -1.70
N GLY A 244 -14.74 24.03 -0.86
CA GLY A 244 -14.57 23.67 0.56
C GLY A 244 -13.83 22.35 0.77
N TRP A 245 -14.09 21.35 -0.08
CA TRP A 245 -13.37 20.07 -0.02
C TRP A 245 -11.92 20.20 -0.51
N LEU A 246 -11.63 21.06 -1.48
CA LEU A 246 -10.26 21.34 -1.89
C LEU A 246 -9.48 22.05 -0.78
N GLY A 247 -10.10 23.04 -0.12
CA GLY A 247 -9.53 23.71 1.04
C GLY A 247 -9.24 22.73 2.18
N LEU A 248 -10.19 21.86 2.51
CA LEU A 248 -10.00 20.81 3.51
C LEU A 248 -8.86 19.86 3.11
N GLY A 249 -8.82 19.41 1.85
CA GLY A 249 -7.72 18.60 1.34
C GLY A 249 -6.36 19.30 1.43
N GLY A 250 -6.31 20.60 1.16
CA GLY A 250 -5.12 21.43 1.32
C GLY A 250 -4.66 21.54 2.78
N VAL A 251 -5.58 21.70 3.73
CA VAL A 251 -5.27 21.71 5.17
C VAL A 251 -4.71 20.36 5.61
N PHE A 252 -5.36 19.25 5.25
CA PHE A 252 -4.83 17.91 5.54
C PHE A 252 -3.45 17.71 4.91
N TYR A 253 -3.23 18.19 3.69
CA TYR A 253 -1.94 18.07 3.04
C TYR A 253 -0.85 18.91 3.72
N LEU A 254 -1.18 20.12 4.18
CA LEU A 254 -0.28 20.96 4.97
C LEU A 254 0.12 20.25 6.28
N LEU A 255 -0.84 19.64 6.96
CA LEU A 255 -0.58 18.84 8.17
C LEU A 255 0.30 17.61 7.87
N ALA A 256 0.10 16.96 6.72
CA ALA A 256 0.93 15.84 6.29
C ALA A 256 2.39 16.26 6.10
N LEU A 257 2.63 17.35 5.34
CA LEU A 257 3.97 17.89 5.10
C LEU A 257 4.63 18.45 6.36
N GLY A 258 3.84 19.03 7.27
CA GLY A 258 4.34 19.45 8.58
C GLY A 258 4.62 18.28 9.53
N SER A 259 4.23 17.05 9.17
CA SER A 259 4.51 15.84 9.95
C SER A 259 5.72 15.08 9.43
N TYR A 260 5.87 15.03 8.10
CA TYR A 260 6.85 14.19 7.41
C TYR A 260 7.12 14.71 5.99
N GLU A 261 8.29 14.39 5.42
CA GLU A 261 8.72 14.93 4.12
C GLU A 261 8.16 14.13 2.93
N GLN A 262 7.99 12.81 3.09
CA GLN A 262 7.53 11.88 2.05
C GLN A 262 6.20 12.30 1.35
N PRO A 263 5.21 12.90 2.06
CA PRO A 263 4.00 13.45 1.44
C PRO A 263 4.24 14.44 0.29
N ILE A 264 5.43 15.03 0.12
CA ILE A 264 5.71 15.91 -1.03
C ILE A 264 5.42 15.24 -2.38
N MET A 265 5.51 13.90 -2.42
CA MET A 265 5.21 13.10 -3.60
C MET A 265 3.72 13.08 -3.98
N LEU A 266 2.82 13.63 -3.16
CA LEU A 266 1.42 13.83 -3.54
C LEU A 266 1.27 14.88 -4.64
N VAL A 267 2.20 15.83 -4.79
CA VAL A 267 2.18 16.84 -5.87
C VAL A 267 2.17 16.19 -7.26
N PRO A 268 3.17 15.36 -7.63
CA PRO A 268 3.13 14.67 -8.92
C PRO A 268 1.99 13.65 -9.03
N ILE A 269 1.57 13.01 -7.93
CA ILE A 269 0.43 12.06 -7.95
C ILE A 269 -0.87 12.78 -8.30
N VAL A 270 -1.20 13.88 -7.63
CA VAL A 270 -2.42 14.66 -7.89
C VAL A 270 -2.33 15.34 -9.26
N GLY A 271 -1.14 15.77 -9.68
CA GLY A 271 -0.90 16.28 -11.03
C GLY A 271 -1.20 15.24 -12.13
N ALA A 272 -0.68 14.02 -11.98
CA ALA A 272 -0.95 12.91 -12.89
C ALA A 272 -2.45 12.56 -12.92
N LEU A 273 -3.11 12.58 -11.77
CA LEU A 273 -4.55 12.32 -11.64
C LEU A 273 -5.41 13.42 -12.27
N ALA A 274 -5.06 14.69 -12.06
CA ALA A 274 -5.70 15.83 -12.71
C ALA A 274 -5.55 15.76 -14.23
N PHE A 275 -4.37 15.39 -14.73
CA PHE A 275 -4.12 15.18 -16.15
C PHE A 275 -4.92 14.00 -16.72
N TRP A 276 -4.95 12.86 -16.01
CA TRP A 276 -5.72 11.68 -16.41
C TRP A 276 -7.22 11.99 -16.50
N ARG A 277 -7.76 12.76 -15.54
CA ARG A 277 -9.19 13.12 -15.44
C ARG A 277 -9.52 14.49 -16.02
N ARG A 278 -8.63 15.09 -16.81
CA ARG A 278 -8.75 16.48 -17.32
C ARG A 278 -10.06 16.77 -18.07
N ARG A 279 -10.62 15.78 -18.78
CA ARG A 279 -11.89 15.93 -19.51
C ARG A 279 -13.10 16.02 -18.60
N GLU A 280 -13.08 15.30 -17.48
CA GLU A 280 -14.24 15.17 -16.59
C GLU A 280 -14.22 16.24 -15.48
N TRP A 281 -13.04 16.49 -14.92
CA TRP A 281 -12.86 17.49 -13.87
C TRP A 281 -12.67 18.91 -14.42
N GLY A 282 -12.18 19.05 -15.65
CA GLY A 282 -11.88 20.36 -16.25
C GLY A 282 -10.97 21.20 -15.34
N ALA A 283 -11.32 22.46 -15.13
CA ALA A 283 -10.59 23.37 -14.26
C ALA A 283 -10.48 22.89 -12.80
N TRP A 284 -11.40 22.05 -12.32
CA TRP A 284 -11.37 21.57 -10.94
C TRP A 284 -10.22 20.60 -10.67
N GLY A 285 -9.77 19.84 -11.67
CA GLY A 285 -8.57 19.02 -11.57
C GLY A 285 -7.33 19.88 -11.37
N TRP A 286 -7.22 20.97 -12.15
CA TRP A 286 -6.12 21.92 -12.01
C TRP A 286 -6.15 22.71 -10.71
N LYS A 287 -7.34 23.02 -10.17
CA LYS A 287 -7.47 23.61 -8.82
C LYS A 287 -6.98 22.64 -7.73
N ALA A 288 -7.29 21.34 -7.84
CA ALA A 288 -6.78 20.35 -6.90
C ALA A 288 -5.25 20.22 -6.97
N PHE A 289 -4.68 20.17 -8.18
CA PHE A 289 -3.23 20.20 -8.38
C PHE A 289 -2.60 21.50 -7.85
N GLY A 290 -3.17 22.65 -8.19
CA GLY A 290 -2.70 23.95 -7.72
C GLY A 290 -2.74 24.07 -6.19
N THR A 291 -3.74 23.46 -5.54
CA THR A 291 -3.82 23.40 -4.07
C THR A 291 -2.63 22.67 -3.47
N VAL A 292 -2.31 21.46 -3.96
CA VAL A 292 -1.15 20.71 -3.42
C VAL A 292 0.17 21.35 -3.82
N ALA A 293 0.29 21.89 -5.03
CA ALA A 293 1.50 22.58 -5.48
C ALA A 293 1.79 23.81 -4.61
N LEU A 294 0.77 24.64 -4.34
CA LEU A 294 0.90 25.83 -3.49
C LEU A 294 1.33 25.47 -2.07
N VAL A 295 0.70 24.47 -1.46
CA VAL A 295 1.04 24.00 -0.11
C VAL A 295 2.45 23.38 -0.09
N GLY A 296 2.82 22.61 -1.12
CA GLY A 296 4.16 22.05 -1.26
C GLY A 296 5.24 23.13 -1.37
N ILE A 297 5.00 24.16 -2.18
CA ILE A 297 5.89 25.34 -2.31
C ILE A 297 5.99 26.05 -0.96
N LEU A 298 4.86 26.31 -0.29
CA LEU A 298 4.85 26.98 1.01
C LEU A 298 5.74 26.26 2.03
N VAL A 299 5.56 24.94 2.20
CA VAL A 299 6.36 24.18 3.17
C VAL A 299 7.82 24.09 2.75
N LEU A 300 8.11 23.96 1.46
CA LEU A 300 9.49 23.99 0.97
C LEU A 300 10.16 25.33 1.26
N THR A 301 9.47 26.45 1.01
CA THR A 301 9.95 27.80 1.33
C THR A 301 10.20 27.93 2.82
N LEU A 302 9.27 27.50 3.67
CA LEU A 302 9.45 27.52 5.13
C LEU A 302 10.67 26.70 5.56
N ARG A 303 10.84 25.48 5.02
CA ARG A 303 12.00 24.63 5.33
C ARG A 303 13.31 25.30 4.93
N VAL A 304 13.36 25.94 3.76
CA VAL A 304 14.58 26.62 3.28
C VAL A 304 14.86 27.91 4.04
N SER A 305 13.82 28.63 4.49
CA SER A 305 14.00 29.87 5.26
C SER A 305 14.35 29.63 6.73
N LEU A 306 13.88 28.54 7.33
CA LEU A 306 14.02 28.27 8.76
C LEU A 306 15.19 27.33 9.08
N LEU A 307 15.59 26.46 8.14
CA LEU A 307 16.60 25.43 8.38
C LEU A 307 17.78 25.54 7.40
N PRO A 308 18.98 25.12 7.82
CA PRO A 308 20.13 25.02 6.93
C PRO A 308 19.84 24.17 5.67
N THR A 309 20.33 24.62 4.53
CA THR A 309 20.25 23.89 3.26
C THR A 309 21.29 22.78 3.15
N GLU A 310 22.38 22.89 3.91
CA GLU A 310 23.42 21.86 3.97
C GLU A 310 22.90 20.61 4.70
N PRO A 311 23.17 19.40 4.18
CA PRO A 311 22.79 18.16 4.85
C PRO A 311 23.49 18.05 6.20
N THR A 312 22.72 17.78 7.26
CA THR A 312 23.28 17.49 8.58
C THR A 312 24.08 16.19 8.57
N ARG A 313 24.98 15.99 9.56
CA ARG A 313 25.70 14.71 9.72
C ARG A 313 24.76 13.52 9.78
N TYR A 314 23.63 13.68 10.47
CA TYR A 314 22.58 12.66 10.53
C TYR A 314 22.03 12.34 9.14
N GLN A 315 21.68 13.36 8.34
CA GLN A 315 21.17 13.16 6.98
C GLN A 315 22.21 12.48 6.07
N GLN A 316 23.49 12.85 6.19
CA GLN A 316 24.57 12.20 5.47
C GLN A 316 24.72 10.72 5.84
N GLN A 317 24.58 10.36 7.12
CA GLN A 317 24.58 8.97 7.58
C GLN A 317 23.39 8.16 7.07
N GLN A 318 22.26 8.82 6.79
CA GLN A 318 21.06 8.16 6.28
C GLN A 318 21.11 7.86 4.78
N LEU A 319 21.89 8.64 4.02
CA LEU A 319 22.06 8.43 2.58
C LEU A 319 22.88 7.17 2.32
N ARG A 320 22.41 6.32 1.41
CA ARG A 320 23.20 5.17 0.95
C ARG A 320 24.38 5.65 0.10
N SER A 321 25.54 5.03 0.30
CA SER A 321 26.79 5.41 -0.35
C SER A 321 26.88 5.09 -1.84
N SER A 322 25.97 4.26 -2.39
CA SER A 322 25.94 3.89 -3.81
C SER A 322 24.56 4.10 -4.41
N LEU A 323 24.48 4.36 -5.73
CA LEU A 323 23.22 4.46 -6.47
C LEU A 323 22.66 3.10 -6.88
N THR A 324 23.51 2.08 -7.01
CA THR A 324 23.11 0.73 -7.45
C THR A 324 22.18 0.05 -6.43
N GLY A 325 22.48 0.16 -5.13
CA GLY A 325 21.63 -0.37 -4.06
C GLY A 325 20.21 0.22 -4.05
N PRO A 326 20.04 1.56 -3.97
CA PRO A 326 18.75 2.23 -4.09
C PRO A 326 17.94 1.83 -5.32
N LEU A 327 18.56 1.83 -6.50
CA LEU A 327 17.88 1.50 -7.75
C LEU A 327 17.43 0.03 -7.77
N SER A 328 18.28 -0.88 -7.31
CA SER A 328 17.92 -2.30 -7.19
C SER A 328 16.77 -2.52 -6.22
N ALA A 329 16.80 -1.88 -5.05
CA ALA A 329 15.71 -1.95 -4.06
C ALA A 329 14.41 -1.37 -4.63
N TYR A 330 14.49 -0.22 -5.31
CA TYR A 330 13.34 0.42 -5.96
C TYR A 330 12.72 -0.46 -7.05
N LEU A 331 13.54 -1.03 -7.94
CA LEU A 331 13.06 -1.92 -9.00
C LEU A 331 12.49 -3.22 -8.44
N THR A 332 13.12 -3.80 -7.43
CA THR A 332 12.64 -5.04 -6.78
C THR A 332 11.29 -4.80 -6.09
N GLU A 333 11.12 -3.66 -5.41
CA GLU A 333 9.86 -3.35 -4.73
C GLU A 333 8.69 -3.16 -5.73
N LEU A 334 8.95 -2.55 -6.89
CA LEU A 334 7.95 -2.35 -7.94
C LEU A 334 7.70 -3.60 -8.79
N ILE A 335 8.76 -4.33 -9.11
CA ILE A 335 8.77 -5.50 -10.00
C ILE A 335 9.56 -6.59 -9.27
N PRO A 336 8.92 -7.40 -8.39
CA PRO A 336 9.62 -8.39 -7.57
C PRO A 336 10.56 -9.33 -8.33
N PRO A 337 10.24 -9.81 -9.55
CA PRO A 337 11.18 -10.61 -10.34
C PRO A 337 12.51 -9.90 -10.66
N ALA A 338 12.57 -8.57 -10.63
CA ALA A 338 13.81 -7.81 -10.81
C ALA A 338 14.85 -8.11 -9.71
N GLY A 339 14.41 -8.50 -8.50
CA GLY A 339 15.30 -8.92 -7.42
C GLY A 339 16.07 -10.21 -7.76
N GLN A 340 15.58 -11.00 -8.71
CA GLN A 340 16.22 -12.23 -9.17
C GLN A 340 17.26 -11.98 -10.26
N TRP A 341 17.44 -10.73 -10.72
CA TRP A 341 18.35 -10.42 -11.82
C TRP A 341 19.79 -10.89 -11.56
N GLN A 342 20.30 -10.69 -10.34
CA GLN A 342 21.65 -11.13 -9.98
C GLN A 342 21.79 -12.65 -10.01
N TYR A 343 20.76 -13.37 -9.57
CA TYR A 343 20.72 -14.83 -9.68
C TYR A 343 20.82 -15.26 -11.15
N TRP A 344 19.95 -14.74 -12.03
CA TRP A 344 19.95 -15.09 -13.45
C TRP A 344 21.23 -14.68 -14.18
N ALA A 345 21.81 -13.52 -13.82
CA ALA A 345 23.10 -13.08 -14.34
C ALA A 345 24.26 -14.01 -13.92
N SER A 346 24.20 -14.58 -12.71
CA SER A 346 25.22 -15.51 -12.20
C SER A 346 25.09 -16.92 -12.80
N VAL A 347 23.85 -17.41 -12.95
CA VAL A 347 23.56 -18.73 -13.51
C VAL A 347 23.80 -18.79 -15.01
N GLY A 348 23.48 -17.69 -15.72
CA GLY A 348 23.55 -17.63 -17.18
C GLY A 348 22.56 -18.59 -17.85
N GLY A 349 22.99 -19.23 -18.95
CA GLY A 349 22.18 -20.18 -19.71
C GLY A 349 22.25 -21.64 -19.23
N ASN A 350 22.86 -21.90 -18.08
CA ASN A 350 23.11 -23.26 -17.59
C ASN A 350 21.84 -23.87 -16.96
N LEU A 351 20.96 -24.40 -17.79
CA LEU A 351 19.68 -25.00 -17.36
C LEU A 351 19.86 -26.23 -16.46
N GLU A 352 21.04 -26.85 -16.45
CA GLU A 352 21.37 -27.96 -15.53
C GLU A 352 21.24 -27.54 -14.06
N ILE A 353 21.44 -26.27 -13.73
CA ILE A 353 21.28 -25.78 -12.36
C ILE A 353 19.84 -25.94 -11.87
N LEU A 354 18.85 -25.87 -12.78
CA LEU A 354 17.45 -26.09 -12.42
C LEU A 354 17.23 -27.53 -11.96
N LEU A 355 18.04 -28.50 -12.36
CA LEU A 355 17.88 -29.88 -11.90
C LEU A 355 18.33 -30.10 -10.45
N VAL A 356 19.15 -29.19 -9.91
CA VAL A 356 19.83 -29.39 -8.62
C VAL A 356 19.48 -28.30 -7.60
N ASP A 357 19.18 -27.09 -8.06
CA ASP A 357 18.92 -25.93 -7.22
C ASP A 357 17.41 -25.61 -7.11
N LYS A 358 16.88 -25.78 -5.90
CA LYS A 358 15.50 -25.40 -5.57
C LYS A 358 15.25 -23.91 -5.84
N GLN A 359 16.22 -23.03 -5.58
CA GLN A 359 16.05 -21.59 -5.77
C GLN A 359 15.82 -21.23 -7.24
N GLY A 360 16.44 -21.97 -8.16
CA GLY A 360 16.20 -21.83 -9.60
C GLY A 360 14.76 -22.13 -9.99
N TRP A 361 14.19 -23.21 -9.44
CA TRP A 361 12.77 -23.53 -9.63
C TRP A 361 11.85 -22.48 -9.02
N ASP A 362 12.11 -22.05 -7.79
CA ASP A 362 11.29 -21.04 -7.12
C ASP A 362 11.28 -19.72 -7.92
N ASN A 363 12.45 -19.31 -8.45
CA ASN A 363 12.57 -18.12 -9.30
C ASN A 363 11.83 -18.30 -10.64
N LEU A 364 12.01 -19.43 -11.32
CA LEU A 364 11.36 -19.72 -12.59
C LEU A 364 9.83 -19.75 -12.44
N VAL A 365 9.34 -20.48 -11.45
CA VAL A 365 7.91 -20.57 -11.15
C VAL A 365 7.36 -19.19 -10.78
N GLY A 366 8.05 -18.44 -9.93
CA GLY A 366 7.68 -17.07 -9.58
C GLY A 366 7.56 -16.15 -10.80
N ALA A 367 8.55 -16.20 -11.70
CA ALA A 367 8.55 -15.44 -12.95
C ALA A 367 7.40 -15.84 -13.89
N LEU A 368 7.13 -17.13 -14.04
CA LEU A 368 5.99 -17.62 -14.83
C LEU A 368 4.66 -17.17 -14.22
N LEU A 369 4.49 -17.26 -12.90
CA LEU A 369 3.30 -16.77 -12.21
C LEU A 369 3.13 -15.26 -12.31
N TYR A 370 4.22 -14.51 -12.47
CA TYR A 370 4.19 -13.06 -12.66
C TYR A 370 3.48 -12.66 -13.97
N LEU A 371 3.36 -13.55 -14.95
CA LEU A 371 2.50 -13.33 -16.12
C LEU A 371 1.05 -13.04 -15.71
N GLY A 372 0.58 -13.63 -14.60
CA GLY A 372 -0.72 -13.33 -14.00
C GLY A 372 -0.88 -11.86 -13.56
N VAL A 373 0.18 -11.29 -12.98
CA VAL A 373 0.24 -9.86 -12.60
C VAL A 373 0.14 -8.98 -13.85
N LEU A 374 0.89 -9.31 -14.90
CA LEU A 374 0.83 -8.58 -16.18
C LEU A 374 -0.56 -8.67 -16.83
N GLY A 375 -1.17 -9.86 -16.80
CA GLY A 375 -2.53 -10.08 -17.29
C GLY A 375 -3.57 -9.27 -16.51
N ALA A 376 -3.47 -9.23 -15.18
CA ALA A 376 -4.33 -8.43 -14.32
C ALA A 376 -4.15 -6.92 -14.57
N PHE A 377 -2.90 -6.47 -14.69
CA PHE A 377 -2.52 -5.08 -14.96
C PHE A 377 -3.09 -4.61 -16.30
N TRP A 378 -2.90 -5.39 -17.37
CA TRP A 378 -3.42 -5.03 -18.69
C TRP A 378 -4.94 -4.82 -18.69
N ARG A 379 -5.67 -5.64 -17.92
CA ARG A 379 -7.13 -5.55 -17.82
C ARG A 379 -7.62 -4.46 -16.88
N ASN A 380 -6.85 -4.10 -15.85
CA ASN A 380 -7.24 -3.11 -14.84
C ASN A 380 -6.25 -1.95 -14.76
N ARG A 381 -5.70 -1.52 -15.90
CA ARG A 381 -4.61 -0.53 -16.00
C ARG A 381 -4.88 0.78 -15.26
N ALA A 382 -6.13 1.24 -15.21
CA ALA A 382 -6.48 2.45 -14.48
C ALA A 382 -6.23 2.26 -12.98
N LEU A 383 -6.79 1.19 -12.40
CA LEU A 383 -6.73 0.91 -10.97
C LEU A 383 -5.34 0.45 -10.52
N LEU A 384 -4.76 -0.56 -11.19
CA LEU A 384 -3.44 -1.09 -10.86
C LEU A 384 -2.33 -0.10 -11.25
N GLY A 385 -2.51 0.66 -12.33
CA GLY A 385 -1.57 1.72 -12.72
C GLY A 385 -1.51 2.84 -11.70
N GLY A 386 -2.64 3.33 -11.20
CA GLY A 386 -2.63 4.35 -10.15
C GLY A 386 -2.13 3.83 -8.81
N ALA A 387 -2.44 2.59 -8.44
CA ALA A 387 -1.89 1.94 -7.26
C ALA A 387 -0.34 1.83 -7.34
N LEU A 388 0.17 1.43 -8.50
CA LEU A 388 1.61 1.35 -8.78
C LEU A 388 2.26 2.75 -8.78
N VAL A 389 1.65 3.75 -9.42
CA VAL A 389 2.14 5.13 -9.42
C VAL A 389 2.19 5.71 -8.00
N TRP A 390 1.17 5.46 -7.18
CA TRP A 390 1.18 5.85 -5.76
C TRP A 390 2.38 5.24 -5.06
N HIS A 391 2.53 3.92 -5.15
CA HIS A 391 3.59 3.18 -4.47
C HIS A 391 4.98 3.62 -4.95
N ALA A 392 5.19 3.68 -6.26
CA ALA A 392 6.44 4.12 -6.89
C ALA A 392 6.84 5.54 -6.46
N LEU A 393 5.94 6.51 -6.61
CA LEU A 393 6.27 7.90 -6.31
C LEU A 393 6.48 8.11 -4.82
N THR A 394 5.65 7.55 -3.95
CA THR A 394 5.83 7.72 -2.50
C THR A 394 7.06 6.97 -1.98
N PHE A 395 7.44 5.84 -2.57
CA PHE A 395 8.64 5.10 -2.15
C PHE A 395 9.94 5.71 -2.66
N LEU A 396 9.92 6.38 -3.82
CA LEU A 396 11.11 6.88 -4.51
C LEU A 396 12.08 7.65 -3.61
N PRO A 397 11.67 8.64 -2.79
CA PRO A 397 12.62 9.37 -1.94
C PRO A 397 13.28 8.47 -0.89
N MET A 398 12.58 7.42 -0.44
CA MET A 398 13.03 6.52 0.62
C MET A 398 13.98 5.44 0.10
N ALA A 399 13.94 5.12 -1.20
CA ALA A 399 14.85 4.14 -1.80
C ALA A 399 16.33 4.53 -1.63
N PHE A 400 16.61 5.84 -1.53
CA PHE A 400 17.96 6.39 -1.35
C PHE A 400 18.43 6.43 0.12
N LEU A 401 17.54 6.11 1.07
CA LEU A 401 17.84 6.10 2.50
C LEU A 401 18.08 4.67 3.00
N HIS A 402 18.78 4.52 4.12
CA HIS A 402 18.82 3.26 4.85
C HIS A 402 17.40 2.77 5.16
N PHE A 403 17.18 1.46 5.05
CA PHE A 403 15.83 0.92 5.16
C PHE A 403 15.31 1.04 6.60
N PHE A 404 14.20 1.74 6.77
CA PHE A 404 13.40 1.71 7.99
C PHE A 404 11.95 1.38 7.65
N GLU A 405 11.33 0.56 8.49
CA GLU A 405 9.95 0.09 8.33
C GLU A 405 8.94 1.24 8.12
N HIS A 406 9.06 2.33 8.87
CA HIS A 406 8.16 3.48 8.77
C HIS A 406 8.20 4.20 7.41
N TYR A 407 9.29 4.07 6.64
CA TYR A 407 9.41 4.64 5.29
C TYR A 407 8.47 3.97 4.28
N MET A 408 8.06 2.74 4.58
CA MET A 408 7.14 1.98 3.72
C MET A 408 5.68 2.31 3.98
N TYR A 409 5.34 3.01 5.06
CA TYR A 409 3.94 3.10 5.51
C TYR A 409 3.02 3.88 4.56
N LEU A 410 3.47 5.01 3.99
CA LEU A 410 2.71 5.72 2.95
C LEU A 410 2.67 4.95 1.60
N PRO A 411 3.80 4.42 1.09
CA PRO A 411 3.81 3.54 -0.09
C PRO A 411 2.94 2.31 0.04
N GLN A 412 2.77 1.81 1.26
CA GLN A 412 2.03 0.60 1.54
C GLN A 412 0.58 0.67 1.10
N LEU A 413 -0.05 1.85 1.12
CA LEU A 413 -1.43 1.97 0.65
C LEU A 413 -1.54 1.58 -0.84
N GLY A 414 -0.61 2.06 -1.67
CA GLY A 414 -0.56 1.72 -3.09
C GLY A 414 -0.26 0.24 -3.31
N LYS A 415 0.74 -0.31 -2.58
CA LYS A 415 1.08 -1.74 -2.61
C LYS A 415 -0.10 -2.62 -2.20
N THR A 416 -0.74 -2.32 -1.08
CA THR A 416 -1.91 -3.07 -0.58
C THR A 416 -3.08 -3.01 -1.54
N LEU A 417 -3.36 -1.84 -2.14
CA LEU A 417 -4.38 -1.72 -3.19
C LEU A 417 -4.03 -2.61 -4.38
N PHE A 418 -2.77 -2.58 -4.83
CA PHE A 418 -2.30 -3.41 -5.93
C PHE A 418 -2.51 -4.90 -5.64
N ASP A 419 -2.05 -5.36 -4.49
CA ASP A 419 -2.11 -6.76 -4.06
C ASP A 419 -3.57 -7.25 -3.92
N VAL A 420 -4.44 -6.47 -3.28
CA VAL A 420 -5.86 -6.82 -3.13
C VAL A 420 -6.58 -6.87 -4.50
N VAL A 421 -6.22 -6.00 -5.44
CA VAL A 421 -6.79 -6.06 -6.81
C VAL A 421 -6.32 -7.30 -7.55
N LEU A 422 -5.06 -7.73 -7.37
CA LEU A 422 -4.58 -9.00 -7.93
C LEU A 422 -5.38 -10.19 -7.40
N ILE A 423 -5.59 -10.24 -6.08
CA ILE A 423 -6.37 -11.29 -5.42
C ILE A 423 -7.80 -11.30 -5.96
N ALA A 424 -8.46 -10.14 -6.00
CA ALA A 424 -9.83 -10.02 -6.50
C ALA A 424 -9.94 -10.40 -7.99
N TRP A 425 -8.97 -9.99 -8.81
CA TRP A 425 -8.94 -10.36 -10.22
C TRP A 425 -8.75 -11.86 -10.41
N GLY A 426 -7.79 -12.48 -9.72
CA GLY A 426 -7.58 -13.92 -9.81
C GLY A 426 -8.81 -14.71 -9.34
N ALA A 427 -9.42 -14.31 -8.22
CA ALA A 427 -10.64 -14.92 -7.70
C ALA A 427 -11.83 -14.85 -8.70
N THR A 428 -12.08 -13.68 -9.29
CA THR A 428 -13.17 -13.51 -10.27
C THR A 428 -12.93 -14.30 -11.56
N ARG A 429 -11.67 -14.48 -11.98
CA ARG A 429 -11.34 -15.30 -13.17
C ARG A 429 -11.57 -16.78 -12.93
N ILE A 430 -11.20 -17.29 -11.77
CA ILE A 430 -11.52 -18.68 -11.36
C ILE A 430 -13.04 -18.88 -11.33
N GLN A 431 -13.77 -17.94 -10.72
CA GLN A 431 -15.24 -18.00 -10.63
C GLN A 431 -15.90 -18.09 -12.02
N SER A 432 -15.45 -17.29 -12.99
CA SER A 432 -16.04 -17.25 -14.34
C SER A 432 -15.79 -18.51 -15.19
N LYS A 433 -15.00 -19.47 -14.68
CA LYS A 433 -14.57 -20.66 -15.41
C LYS A 433 -14.93 -21.97 -14.74
N LEU A 434 -15.50 -21.93 -13.54
CA LEU A 434 -16.12 -23.11 -12.95
C LEU A 434 -17.49 -23.31 -13.64
N PRO A 435 -17.74 -24.50 -14.21
CA PRO A 435 -18.99 -24.82 -14.88
C PRO A 435 -20.20 -24.79 -13.94
#